data_AF-A0A528FBU9-F1
#
_entry.id   AF-A0A528FBU9-F1
#
_cell.length_a   1.000
_cell.length_b   1.000
_cell.length_c   1.000
_cell.angle_alpha   90.00
_cell.angle_beta   90.00
_cell.angle_gamma   90.00
#
_symmetry.space_group_name_H-M   'P 1'
#
loop_
_entity.id
_entity.type
_entity.pdbx_description
1 polymer ?
#
loop_
_entity_poly.entity_id
_entity_poly.type
_entity_poly.pdbx_seq_one_letter_code
_entity_poly.pdbx_strand_id
1 'polypeptide(L)' 'LLAQRVDQQIALGELARIAGTNKTTLVNRFEAAFGCGPMTWFRHYRMMEAAARLRSGHESVAEVAESLGYEN' A
#
# COMPACT_ATOMS: atom_id res chain seq x y z
N LEU A 1 -9.94 5.00 3.27
CA LEU A 1 -10.60 3.67 3.25
C LEU A 1 -9.78 2.59 2.53
N LEU A 2 -9.19 2.84 1.34
CA LEU A 2 -8.24 1.89 0.72
C LEU A 2 -6.88 1.85 1.43
N ALA A 3 -6.31 3.01 1.78
CA ALA A 3 -5.00 3.11 2.44
C ALA A 3 -4.89 2.31 3.75
N GLN A 4 -5.96 2.28 4.56
CA GLN A 4 -5.96 1.61 5.87
C GLN A 4 -5.97 0.08 5.80
N ARG A 5 -6.27 -0.52 4.64
CA ARG A 5 -6.23 -1.97 4.42
C ARG A 5 -4.97 -2.44 3.69
N VAL A 6 -4.14 -1.50 3.24
CA VAL A 6 -2.85 -1.76 2.58
C VAL A 6 -1.81 -2.23 3.62
N ASP A 7 -2.14 -2.12 4.90
CA ASP A 7 -1.32 -2.54 6.02
C ASP A 7 -1.20 -4.05 6.21
N GLN A 8 -1.98 -4.83 5.47
CA GLN A 8 -1.77 -6.28 5.33
C GLN A 8 -1.47 -6.61 3.86
N GLN A 9 -0.73 -7.69 3.61
CA GLN A 9 -0.40 -8.17 2.26
C GLN A 9 -1.67 -8.42 1.43
N ILE A 10 -2.25 -7.37 0.87
CA ILE A 10 -3.40 -7.45 -0.01
C ILE A 10 -2.90 -7.92 -1.37
N ALA A 11 -3.43 -9.06 -1.83
CA ALA A 11 -3.11 -9.57 -3.15
C ALA A 11 -3.73 -8.70 -4.25
N LEU A 12 -3.07 -8.64 -5.41
CA LEU A 12 -3.56 -7.91 -6.59
C LEU A 12 -5.00 -8.28 -6.99
N GLY A 13 -5.38 -9.55 -6.81
CA GLY A 13 -6.75 -10.01 -7.10
C GLY A 13 -7.80 -9.36 -6.20
N GLU A 14 -7.47 -9.14 -4.93
CA GLU A 14 -8.36 -8.49 -3.98
C GLU A 14 -8.48 -6.99 -4.28
N LEU A 15 -7.37 -6.33 -4.66
CA LEU A 15 -7.43 -4.94 -5.12
C LEU A 15 -8.32 -4.79 -6.36
N ALA A 16 -8.19 -5.71 -7.31
CA ALA A 16 -9.01 -5.70 -8.52
C ALA A 16 -10.49 -5.84 -8.15
N ARG A 17 -10.82 -6.77 -7.24
CA ARG A 17 -12.18 -6.96 -6.72
C ARG A 17 -12.73 -5.71 -6.03
N ILE A 18 -11.96 -5.08 -5.14
CA ILE A 18 -12.36 -3.85 -4.44
C ILE A 18 -12.57 -2.69 -5.44
N ALA A 19 -11.70 -2.60 -6.45
CA ALA A 19 -11.79 -1.59 -7.51
C ALA A 19 -12.85 -1.90 -8.58
N GLY A 20 -13.60 -3.01 -8.46
CA GLY A 20 -14.63 -3.40 -9.42
C GLY A 20 -14.07 -3.70 -10.82
N THR A 21 -12.87 -4.26 -10.89
CA THR A 21 -12.16 -4.48 -12.14
C THR A 21 -11.38 -5.81 -12.14
N ASN A 22 -10.74 -6.15 -13.25
CA ASN A 22 -9.83 -7.30 -13.34
C ASN A 22 -8.36 -6.86 -13.12
N LYS A 23 -7.47 -7.82 -12.88
CA LYS A 23 -6.06 -7.57 -12.58
C LYS A 23 -5.36 -6.75 -13.70
N THR A 24 -5.60 -7.10 -14.96
CA THR A 24 -4.99 -6.43 -16.11
C THR A 24 -5.43 -4.98 -16.22
N THR A 25 -6.74 -4.72 -16.13
CA THR A 25 -7.27 -3.36 -16.17
C THR A 25 -6.78 -2.54 -14.99
N LEU A 26 -6.66 -3.13 -13.79
CA LEU A 26 -6.10 -2.45 -12.64
C LEU A 26 -4.64 -2.05 -12.87
N VAL A 27 -3.80 -2.97 -13.36
CA VAL A 27 -2.38 -2.71 -13.67
C VAL A 27 -2.27 -1.58 -14.69
N ASN A 28 -2.97 -1.67 -15.81
CA ASN A 28 -2.89 -0.66 -16.87
C ASN A 28 -3.31 0.73 -16.39
N ARG A 29 -4.34 0.81 -15.54
CA ARG A 29 -4.78 2.10 -14.96
C ARG A 29 -3.71 2.70 -14.05
N PHE A 30 -3.05 1.88 -13.25
CA PHE A 30 -1.98 2.32 -12.36
C PHE A 30 -0.74 2.75 -13.15
N GLU A 31 -0.34 1.99 -14.17
CA GLU A 31 0.78 2.38 -15.04
C GLU A 31 0.49 3.69 -15.77
N ALA A 32 -0.72 3.87 -16.30
CA ALA A 32 -1.12 5.09 -16.98
C ALA A 32 -1.17 6.31 -16.03
N ALA A 33 -1.63 6.14 -14.79
CA ALA A 33 -1.81 7.24 -13.84
C ALA A 33 -0.54 7.55 -13.03
N PHE A 34 0.28 6.54 -12.72
CA PHE A 34 1.36 6.64 -11.75
C PHE A 34 2.71 6.08 -12.26
N GLY A 35 2.77 5.60 -13.50
CA GLY A 35 4.01 5.08 -14.11
C GLY A 35 4.49 3.73 -13.56
N CYS A 36 3.71 3.07 -12.69
CA CYS A 36 4.05 1.78 -12.11
C CYS A 36 2.80 0.99 -11.76
N GLY A 37 2.95 -0.33 -11.60
CA GLY A 37 1.85 -1.20 -11.18
C GLY A 37 1.36 -0.92 -9.75
N PRO A 38 0.14 -1.39 -9.41
CA PRO A 38 -0.53 -1.11 -8.15
C PRO A 38 0.25 -1.55 -6.92
N MET A 39 0.88 -2.74 -6.96
CA MET A 39 1.64 -3.25 -5.82
C MET A 39 2.86 -2.37 -5.50
N THR A 40 3.56 -1.90 -6.53
CA THR A 40 4.70 -0.97 -6.38
C THR A 40 4.24 0.36 -5.80
N TRP A 41 3.14 0.91 -6.34
CA TRP A 41 2.57 2.15 -5.85
C TRP A 41 2.18 2.06 -4.37
N PHE A 42 1.47 0.99 -3.98
CA PHE A 42 1.09 0.77 -2.58
C PHE A 42 2.31 0.61 -1.66
N ARG A 43 3.36 -0.07 -2.10
CA ARG A 43 4.62 -0.17 -1.33
C ARG A 43 5.25 1.21 -1.07
N HIS A 44 5.31 2.08 -2.08
CA HIS A 44 5.84 3.43 -1.91
C HIS A 44 4.97 4.26 -0.96
N TYR A 45 3.65 4.18 -1.12
CA TYR A 45 2.70 4.86 -0.24
C TYR A 45 2.90 4.46 1.23
N ARG A 46 3.01 3.15 1.52
CA ARG A 46 3.29 2.64 2.88
C ARG A 46 4.58 3.20 3.45
N MET A 47 5.66 3.22 2.67
CA MET A 47 6.95 3.75 3.12
C MET A 47 6.87 5.26 3.42
N MET A 48 6.14 6.01 2.61
CA MET A 48 5.93 7.45 2.85
C MET A 48 5.13 7.68 4.13
N GLU A 49 4.08 6.88 4.36
CA GLU A 49 3.27 6.94 5.57
C GLU A 49 4.11 6.54 6.81
N ALA A 50 4.93 5.49 6.71
CA ALA A 50 5.90 5.10 7.73
C ALA A 50 6.79 6.27 8.14
N ALA A 51 7.41 6.89 7.14
CA ALA A 51 8.36 7.97 7.36
C ALA A 51 7.66 9.21 7.96
N ALA A 52 6.41 9.46 7.60
CA ALA A 52 5.62 10.54 8.18
C ALA A 52 5.29 10.28 9.66
N ARG A 53 4.90 9.06 10.02
CA ARG A 53 4.63 8.65 11.40
C ARG A 53 5.89 8.70 12.27
N LEU A 54 7.02 8.21 11.76
CA LEU A 54 8.30 8.28 12.48
C LEU A 54 8.74 9.72 12.77
N ARG A 55 8.51 10.65 11.82
CA ARG A 55 8.83 12.07 12.02
C ARG A 55 7.92 12.77 13.03
N SER A 56 6.69 12.28 13.23
CA SER A 56 5.77 12.87 14.21
C SER A 56 6.14 12.49 15.65
N GLY A 57 6.99 11.48 15.87
CA GLY A 57 7.54 11.10 17.17
C GLY A 57 6.57 10.38 18.12
N HIS A 58 5.40 9.97 17.63
CA HIS A 58 4.35 9.34 18.44
C HIS A 58 4.37 7.80 18.40
N GLU A 59 5.13 7.20 17.50
CA GLU A 59 5.20 5.75 17.31
C GLU A 59 6.67 5.32 17.17
N SER A 60 7.07 4.23 17.83
CA SER A 60 8.38 3.61 17.67
C SER A 60 8.50 2.91 16.31
N VAL A 61 9.74 2.65 15.86
CA VAL A 61 10.02 1.95 14.59
C VAL A 61 9.33 0.57 14.53
N ALA A 62 9.23 -0.12 15.67
CA ALA A 62 8.56 -1.40 15.77
C ALA A 62 7.05 -1.29 15.56
N GLU A 63 6.39 -0.29 16.17
CA GLU A 63 4.95 -0.04 16.02
C GLU A 63 4.59 0.38 14.58
N VAL A 64 5.46 1.14 13.94
CA VAL A 64 5.32 1.51 12.52
C VAL A 64 5.53 0.30 11.60
N ALA A 65 6.48 -0.58 11.90
CA ALA A 65 6.71 -1.79 11.10
C ALA A 65 5.55 -2.79 11.22
N GLU A 66 5.02 -3.00 12.43
CA GLU A 66 3.92 -3.92 12.71
C GLU A 66 2.60 -3.43 12.11
N SER A 67 2.30 -2.13 12.19
CA SER A 67 1.16 -1.56 11.48
C SER A 67 1.31 -1.74 9.97
N LEU A 68 2.50 -1.48 9.42
CA LEU A 68 2.82 -1.68 8.00
C LEU A 68 3.11 -3.11 7.61
N GLY A 69 2.62 -4.12 8.33
CA GLY A 69 2.65 -5.53 7.96
C GLY A 69 4.04 -6.04 7.53
N TYR A 70 5.10 -5.47 8.10
CA TYR A 70 6.45 -6.01 8.05
C TYR A 70 6.56 -6.97 9.24
N GLU A 71 6.25 -8.25 9.01
CA GLU A 71 6.60 -9.30 9.97
C GLU A 71 8.12 -9.49 9.92
N ASN A 72 8.75 -9.65 11.09
CA ASN A 72 10.14 -10.12 11.22
C ASN A 72 10.28 -11.56 10.70
#